data_AF-A0A524LD17-F1
#
_entry.id   AF-A0A524LD17-F1
#
_cell.length_a   1.000
_cell.length_b   1.000
_cell.length_c   1.000
_cell.angle_alpha   90.00
_cell.angle_beta   90.00
_cell.angle_gamma   90.00
#
_symmetry.space_group_name_H-M   'P 1'
#
loop_
_entity.id
_entity.type
_entity.pdbx_description
1 polymer ?
#
loop_
_entity_poly.entity_id
_entity_poly.type
_entity_poly.pdbx_seq_one_letter_code
_entity_poly.pdbx_strand_id
1 'polypeptide(L)'
;LIFPEMSIDLMNKELADDIQEFARKYEMVVIPGSFHEQNSKRNLSRVFGPEGVLWEQEKHIPAIIHIDGKRFIEKIETCRGPKKSIICNTEYGRIAVIICRDFLDMDLRVELKNSDPPVDIIINPAFTPVTADFKAAHFDARRSIYSYCFFANIAEFGDSLIYSPEKDRVERTLPAGEEGLIVKDVNLFQLRSERKKWEIQNQKSFIQSTRN
;
A
#
# COMPACT_ATOMS: atom_id res chain seq x y z
N LEU A 1 -7.93 1.93 9.71
CA LEU A 1 -6.65 2.16 10.41
C LEU A 1 -5.56 1.34 9.74
N ILE A 2 -4.39 1.92 9.48
CA ILE A 2 -3.29 1.26 8.75
C ILE A 2 -2.03 1.35 9.61
N PHE A 3 -1.35 0.23 9.78
CA PHE A 3 -0.09 0.13 10.51
C PHE A 3 1.06 -0.23 9.56
N PRO A 4 2.32 0.03 9.96
CA PRO A 4 3.51 -0.35 9.19
C PRO A 4 3.74 -1.85 9.12
N GLU A 5 4.59 -2.27 8.18
CA GLU A 5 5.04 -3.66 8.07
C GLU A 5 5.70 -4.14 9.37
N MET A 6 5.50 -5.41 9.75
CA MET A 6 6.09 -6.03 10.94
C MET A 6 5.77 -5.35 12.28
N SER A 7 4.74 -4.51 12.34
CA SER A 7 4.37 -3.80 13.57
C SER A 7 3.51 -4.63 14.53
N ILE A 8 2.67 -5.53 14.01
CA ILE A 8 1.80 -6.40 14.81
C ILE A 8 1.97 -7.84 14.35
N ASP A 9 2.43 -8.71 15.25
CA ASP A 9 2.62 -10.13 14.96
C ASP A 9 1.31 -10.92 15.15
N LEU A 10 0.63 -11.19 14.03
CA LEU A 10 -0.62 -11.96 14.04
C LEU A 10 -0.43 -13.47 14.19
N MET A 11 0.82 -13.97 14.32
CA MET A 11 1.05 -15.32 14.81
C MET A 11 0.71 -15.46 16.30
N ASN A 12 0.72 -14.35 17.04
CA ASN A 12 0.15 -14.30 18.37
C ASN A 12 -1.38 -14.21 18.26
N LYS A 13 -2.05 -15.27 18.72
CA LYS A 13 -3.52 -15.35 18.70
C LYS A 13 -4.18 -14.23 19.51
N GLU A 14 -3.62 -13.84 20.66
CA GLU A 14 -4.18 -12.77 21.49
C GLU A 14 -4.19 -11.44 20.72
N LEU A 15 -3.09 -11.11 20.04
CA LEU A 15 -3.02 -9.91 19.20
C LEU A 15 -3.99 -9.97 18.01
N ALA A 16 -4.16 -11.14 17.40
CA ALA A 16 -5.12 -11.31 16.31
C ALA A 16 -6.58 -11.14 16.78
N ASP A 17 -6.91 -11.70 17.95
CA ASP A 17 -8.23 -11.57 18.59
C ASP A 17 -8.49 -10.10 19.01
N ASP A 18 -7.49 -9.42 19.56
CA ASP A 18 -7.55 -7.99 19.93
C ASP A 18 -7.81 -7.10 18.71
N ILE A 19 -7.13 -7.35 17.59
CA ILE A 19 -7.35 -6.60 16.34
C ILE A 19 -8.75 -6.84 15.78
N GLN A 20 -9.24 -8.08 15.84
CA GLN A 20 -10.61 -8.40 15.41
C GLN A 20 -11.65 -7.74 16.31
N GLU A 21 -11.45 -7.75 17.62
CA GLU A 21 -12.34 -7.08 18.57
C GLU A 21 -12.32 -5.56 18.36
N PHE A 22 -11.15 -4.97 18.12
CA PHE A 22 -10.99 -3.56 17.82
C PHE A 22 -11.75 -3.18 16.52
N ALA A 23 -11.57 -3.94 15.45
CA ALA A 23 -12.27 -3.72 14.18
C ALA A 23 -13.80 -3.77 14.35
N ARG A 24 -14.31 -4.74 15.14
CA ARG A 24 -15.74 -4.88 15.46
C ARG A 24 -16.25 -3.74 16.33
N LYS A 25 -15.54 -3.42 17.41
CA LYS A 25 -15.95 -2.41 18.40
C LYS A 25 -16.08 -1.02 17.79
N TYR A 26 -15.20 -0.67 16.85
CA TYR A 26 -15.18 0.64 16.21
C TYR A 26 -15.70 0.63 14.78
N GLU A 27 -16.31 -0.48 14.34
CA GLU A 27 -16.91 -0.65 13.01
C GLU A 27 -15.98 -0.18 11.88
N MET A 28 -14.70 -0.59 11.94
CA MET A 28 -13.68 -0.08 11.01
C MET A 28 -12.89 -1.19 10.34
N VAL A 29 -12.32 -0.85 9.18
CA VAL A 29 -11.31 -1.67 8.52
C VAL A 29 -9.94 -1.41 9.12
N VAL A 30 -9.26 -2.47 9.55
CA VAL A 30 -7.92 -2.43 10.15
C VAL A 30 -6.96 -3.23 9.28
N ILE A 31 -5.85 -2.60 8.91
CA ILE A 31 -4.71 -3.23 8.25
C ILE A 31 -3.54 -3.13 9.24
N PRO A 32 -3.29 -4.16 10.05
CA PRO A 32 -2.28 -4.19 11.11
C PRO A 32 -0.85 -4.26 10.57
N GLY A 33 -0.64 -3.83 9.32
CA GLY A 33 0.59 -4.03 8.59
C GLY A 33 0.69 -5.43 8.04
N SER A 34 1.87 -6.02 8.14
CA SER A 34 2.10 -7.39 7.72
C SER A 34 2.96 -8.13 8.75
N PHE A 35 2.95 -9.45 8.72
CA PHE A 35 3.61 -10.31 9.69
C PHE A 35 4.22 -11.54 8.99
N HIS A 36 5.22 -12.14 9.63
CA HIS A 36 5.88 -13.35 9.11
C HIS A 36 5.17 -14.62 9.59
N GLU A 37 4.55 -15.35 8.67
CA GLU A 37 4.05 -16.68 8.94
C GLU A 37 5.20 -17.69 8.91
N GLN A 38 5.73 -18.03 10.09
CA GLN A 38 6.98 -18.79 10.23
C GLN A 38 6.93 -20.18 9.55
N ASN A 39 5.77 -20.85 9.59
CA ASN A 39 5.62 -22.20 9.05
C ASN A 39 5.71 -22.24 7.53
N SER A 40 5.18 -21.20 6.85
CA SER A 40 5.14 -21.13 5.40
C SER A 40 6.22 -20.20 4.82
N LYS A 41 6.97 -19.50 5.68
CA LYS A 41 7.94 -18.46 5.34
C LYS A 41 7.34 -17.41 4.39
N ARG A 42 6.13 -16.94 4.71
CA ARG A 42 5.47 -15.87 3.96
C ARG A 42 5.39 -14.62 4.81
N ASN A 43 5.34 -13.47 4.14
CA ASN A 43 4.98 -12.22 4.78
C ASN A 43 3.58 -11.83 4.31
N LEU A 44 2.63 -11.79 5.24
CA LEU A 44 1.21 -11.63 4.95
C LEU A 44 0.67 -10.35 5.57
N SER A 45 -0.13 -9.60 4.84
CA SER A 45 -0.97 -8.52 5.36
C SER A 45 -2.41 -8.99 5.39
N ARG A 46 -2.93 -9.26 6.58
CA ARG A 46 -4.33 -9.65 6.79
C ARG A 46 -5.18 -8.42 7.05
N VAL A 47 -6.27 -8.25 6.31
CA VAL A 47 -7.17 -7.11 6.46
C VAL A 47 -8.40 -7.52 7.25
N PHE A 48 -8.68 -6.80 8.32
CA PHE A 48 -9.80 -7.04 9.23
C PHE A 48 -10.91 -6.02 8.97
N GLY A 49 -12.14 -6.49 8.96
CA GLY A 49 -13.35 -5.67 9.05
C GLY A 49 -14.16 -6.05 10.29
N PRO A 50 -15.32 -5.39 10.50
CA PRO A 50 -16.14 -5.59 11.69
C PRO A 50 -16.61 -7.03 11.89
N GLU A 51 -16.88 -7.73 10.78
CA GLU A 51 -17.42 -9.10 10.76
C GLU A 51 -16.36 -10.20 10.70
N GLY A 52 -15.08 -9.85 10.54
CA GLY A 52 -14.03 -10.84 10.33
C GLY A 52 -12.89 -10.38 9.46
N VAL A 53 -12.05 -11.34 9.06
CA VAL A 53 -11.03 -11.15 8.04
C VAL A 53 -11.70 -10.96 6.68
N LEU A 54 -11.34 -9.88 5.97
CA LEU A 54 -11.86 -9.56 4.65
C LEU A 54 -11.02 -10.22 3.54
N TRP A 55 -9.70 -10.08 3.60
CA TRP A 55 -8.76 -10.75 2.69
C TRP A 55 -7.33 -10.73 3.27
N GLU A 56 -6.42 -11.42 2.59
CA GLU A 56 -4.98 -11.41 2.88
C GLU A 56 -4.20 -11.07 1.60
N GLN A 57 -3.14 -10.26 1.72
CA GLN A 57 -2.15 -10.04 0.67
C GLN A 57 -0.84 -10.69 1.08
N GLU A 58 -0.24 -11.46 0.18
CA GLU A 58 1.11 -12.00 0.36
C GLU A 58 2.15 -11.08 -0.26
N LYS A 59 3.28 -10.89 0.42
CA LYS A 59 4.44 -10.16 -0.10
C LYS A 59 5.15 -11.01 -1.16
N HIS A 60 5.49 -10.41 -2.27
CA HIS A 60 6.08 -11.12 -3.40
C HIS A 60 7.61 -11.04 -3.46
N ILE A 61 8.19 -9.95 -2.95
CA ILE A 61 9.61 -9.64 -3.13
C ILE A 61 10.26 -9.42 -1.77
N PRO A 62 11.31 -10.20 -1.40
CA PRO A 62 11.99 -10.03 -0.14
C PRO A 62 12.66 -8.65 -0.06
N ALA A 63 12.54 -8.00 1.08
CA ALA A 63 13.29 -6.79 1.37
C ALA A 63 14.78 -7.12 1.57
N ILE A 64 15.63 -6.20 1.10
CA ILE A 64 17.07 -6.21 1.38
C ILE A 64 17.36 -4.91 2.12
N ILE A 65 17.72 -5.04 3.40
CA ILE A 65 17.95 -3.91 4.29
C ILE A 65 19.45 -3.87 4.63
N HIS A 66 20.03 -2.68 4.60
CA HIS A 66 21.41 -2.46 5.03
C HIS A 66 21.37 -1.65 6.33
N ILE A 67 21.80 -2.26 7.44
CA ILE A 67 21.87 -1.64 8.76
C ILE A 67 23.29 -1.83 9.28
N ASP A 68 23.96 -0.74 9.67
CA ASP A 68 25.33 -0.74 10.20
C ASP A 68 26.35 -1.51 9.34
N GLY A 69 26.24 -1.36 8.02
CA GLY A 69 27.09 -2.06 7.05
C GLY A 69 26.79 -3.55 6.88
N LYS A 70 25.83 -4.11 7.62
CA LYS A 70 25.36 -5.48 7.47
C LYS A 70 24.16 -5.53 6.54
N ARG A 71 24.20 -6.48 5.60
CA ARG A 71 23.10 -6.75 4.68
C ARG A 71 22.20 -7.83 5.28
N PHE A 72 20.94 -7.47 5.51
CA PHE A 72 19.87 -8.36 5.91
C PHE A 72 18.95 -8.63 4.72
N ILE A 73 18.69 -9.90 4.45
CA ILE A 73 17.73 -10.32 3.43
C ILE A 73 16.58 -10.97 4.17
N GLU A 74 15.38 -10.46 3.92
CA GLU A 74 14.16 -11.03 4.45
C GLU A 74 14.01 -12.49 4.00
N LYS A 75 13.68 -13.37 4.97
CA LYS A 75 13.63 -14.83 4.75
C LYS A 75 12.23 -15.29 4.37
N ILE A 76 11.66 -14.73 3.31
CA ILE A 76 10.42 -15.23 2.71
C ILE A 76 10.69 -16.13 1.50
N GLU A 77 9.84 -17.13 1.30
CA GLU A 77 9.85 -17.93 0.08
C GLU A 77 9.15 -17.17 -1.04
N THR A 78 9.88 -16.90 -2.13
CA THR A 78 9.30 -16.24 -3.30
C THR A 78 8.50 -17.26 -4.10
N CYS A 79 7.19 -17.05 -4.23
CA CYS A 79 6.35 -17.83 -5.14
C CYS A 79 6.91 -17.78 -6.58
N ARG A 80 6.99 -18.94 -7.24
CA ARG A 80 7.39 -19.06 -8.65
C ARG A 80 6.27 -18.71 -9.65
N GLY A 81 5.06 -18.47 -9.14
CA GLY A 81 3.90 -18.07 -9.94
C GLY A 81 3.89 -16.58 -10.27
N PRO A 82 2.91 -16.13 -11.09
CA PRO A 82 2.73 -14.70 -11.34
C PRO A 82 2.44 -13.99 -10.02
N LYS A 83 3.20 -12.93 -9.74
CA LYS A 83 2.91 -12.00 -8.64
C LYS A 83 1.57 -11.33 -8.95
N LYS A 84 0.64 -11.35 -8.00
CA LYS A 84 -0.71 -10.80 -8.21
C LYS A 84 -1.15 -10.03 -6.98
N SER A 85 -1.56 -8.80 -7.23
CA SER A 85 -2.10 -7.91 -6.21
C SER A 85 -3.60 -8.20 -6.04
N ILE A 86 -4.04 -8.45 -4.82
CA ILE A 86 -5.47 -8.59 -4.52
C ILE A 86 -6.07 -7.19 -4.37
N ILE A 87 -7.10 -6.91 -5.17
CA ILE A 87 -7.88 -5.66 -5.12
C ILE A 87 -9.28 -6.01 -4.61
N CYS A 88 -9.60 -5.53 -3.41
CA CYS A 88 -10.88 -5.82 -2.76
C CYS A 88 -11.83 -4.63 -2.84
N ASN A 89 -13.10 -4.91 -3.13
CA ASN A 89 -14.17 -3.92 -3.01
C ASN A 89 -14.59 -3.83 -1.54
N THR A 90 -14.51 -2.65 -0.96
CA THR A 90 -15.01 -2.33 0.38
C THR A 90 -16.00 -1.17 0.31
N GLU A 91 -16.71 -0.89 1.40
CA GLU A 91 -17.52 0.33 1.52
C GLU A 91 -16.67 1.62 1.39
N TYR A 92 -15.36 1.53 1.69
CA TYR A 92 -14.39 2.63 1.60
C TYR A 92 -13.72 2.72 0.21
N GLY A 93 -14.16 1.93 -0.77
CA GLY A 93 -13.63 1.91 -2.14
C GLY A 93 -12.87 0.62 -2.49
N ARG A 94 -12.23 0.63 -3.66
CA ARG A 94 -11.38 -0.45 -4.15
C ARG A 94 -9.98 -0.30 -3.58
N ILE A 95 -9.60 -1.22 -2.71
CA ILE A 95 -8.36 -1.16 -1.94
C ILE A 95 -7.41 -2.25 -2.40
N ALA A 96 -6.16 -1.87 -2.65
CA ALA A 96 -5.05 -2.80 -2.83
C ALA A 96 -4.04 -2.61 -1.69
N VAL A 97 -3.57 -3.71 -1.11
CA VAL A 97 -2.40 -3.69 -0.21
C VAL A 97 -1.20 -4.18 -1.00
N ILE A 98 -0.09 -3.45 -0.91
CA ILE A 98 1.17 -3.77 -1.59
C ILE A 98 2.26 -3.68 -0.54
N ILE A 99 2.95 -4.77 -0.19
CA ILE A 99 3.77 -4.80 1.02
C ILE A 99 5.19 -4.31 0.71
N CYS A 100 5.56 -3.17 1.29
CA CYS A 100 6.91 -2.60 1.27
C CYS A 100 7.53 -2.63 -0.14
N ARG A 101 8.58 -3.44 -0.33
CA ARG A 101 9.38 -3.56 -1.55
C ARG A 101 8.55 -3.88 -2.80
N ASP A 102 7.41 -4.56 -2.65
CA ASP A 102 6.51 -4.86 -3.76
C ASP A 102 6.07 -3.59 -4.51
N PHE A 103 5.95 -2.47 -3.82
CA PHE A 103 5.51 -1.22 -4.45
C PHE A 103 6.58 -0.60 -5.37
N LEU A 104 7.85 -0.94 -5.15
CA LEU A 104 8.94 -0.50 -6.02
C LEU A 104 9.05 -1.36 -7.29
N ASP A 105 8.36 -2.50 -7.35
CA ASP A 105 8.31 -3.36 -8.54
C ASP A 105 7.42 -2.73 -9.61
N MET A 106 7.97 -2.57 -10.81
CA MET A 106 7.25 -1.94 -11.91
C MET A 106 6.11 -2.80 -12.43
N ASP A 107 6.26 -4.13 -12.45
CA ASP A 107 5.23 -5.03 -12.99
C ASP A 107 3.99 -5.01 -12.10
N LEU A 108 4.17 -5.01 -10.78
CA LEU A 108 3.07 -4.85 -9.81
C LEU A 108 2.39 -3.47 -9.94
N ARG A 109 3.13 -2.38 -10.13
CA ARG A 109 2.50 -1.06 -10.37
C ARG A 109 1.75 -1.00 -11.70
N VAL A 110 2.24 -1.68 -12.74
CA VAL A 110 1.55 -1.80 -14.03
C VAL A 110 0.28 -2.63 -13.91
N GLU A 111 0.29 -3.72 -13.13
CA GLU A 111 -0.91 -4.49 -12.79
C GLU A 111 -1.98 -3.58 -12.15
N LEU A 112 -1.61 -2.80 -11.13
CA LEU A 112 -2.52 -1.87 -10.46
C LEU A 112 -3.06 -0.80 -11.41
N LYS A 113 -2.20 -0.22 -12.26
CA LYS A 113 -2.58 0.78 -13.27
C LYS A 113 -3.63 0.24 -14.24
N ASN A 114 -3.49 -1.02 -14.64
CA ASN A 114 -4.35 -1.66 -15.64
C ASN A 114 -5.52 -2.41 -15.01
N SER A 115 -5.73 -2.30 -13.70
CA SER A 115 -6.87 -2.92 -13.03
C SER A 115 -8.19 -2.35 -13.55
N ASP A 116 -9.15 -3.23 -13.82
CA ASP A 116 -10.49 -2.85 -14.24
C ASP A 116 -11.52 -3.62 -13.38
N PRO A 117 -12.39 -2.93 -12.61
CA PRO A 117 -12.40 -1.49 -12.37
C PRO A 117 -11.11 -0.95 -11.69
N PRO A 118 -10.73 0.31 -11.92
CA PRO A 118 -9.47 0.85 -11.39
C PRO A 118 -9.46 1.01 -9.88
N VAL A 119 -8.30 0.73 -9.26
CA VAL A 119 -8.06 0.84 -7.82
C VAL A 119 -8.27 2.27 -7.31
N ASP A 120 -8.94 2.43 -6.17
CA ASP A 120 -9.18 3.75 -5.57
C ASP A 120 -8.06 4.13 -4.58
N ILE A 121 -7.65 3.17 -3.76
CA ILE A 121 -6.70 3.35 -2.66
C ILE A 121 -5.64 2.24 -2.70
N ILE A 122 -4.38 2.64 -2.68
CA ILE A 122 -3.24 1.74 -2.51
C ILE A 122 -2.62 1.98 -1.14
N ILE A 123 -2.39 0.90 -0.42
CA ILE A 123 -1.86 0.90 0.94
C ILE A 123 -0.52 0.16 0.92
N ASN A 124 0.53 0.85 1.32
CA ASN A 124 1.89 0.33 1.38
C ASN A 124 2.39 0.32 2.82
N PRO A 125 2.13 -0.75 3.59
CA PRO A 125 2.79 -0.97 4.87
C PRO A 125 4.26 -1.29 4.61
N ALA A 126 5.18 -0.65 5.32
CA ALA A 126 6.60 -0.79 5.12
C ALA A 126 7.42 -0.81 6.41
N PHE A 127 8.54 -1.53 6.34
CA PHE A 127 9.65 -1.45 7.29
C PHE A 127 10.91 -1.20 6.46
N THR A 128 11.27 0.06 6.26
CA THR A 128 12.40 0.41 5.38
C THR A 128 13.13 1.68 5.79
N PRO A 129 14.48 1.67 5.80
CA PRO A 129 15.29 2.87 5.94
C PRO A 129 15.45 3.63 4.61
N VAL A 130 15.04 3.05 3.47
CA VAL A 130 15.23 3.64 2.13
C VAL A 130 14.04 4.52 1.74
N THR A 131 13.75 5.55 2.51
CA THR A 131 12.49 6.31 2.40
C THR A 131 12.39 7.16 1.12
N ALA A 132 13.51 7.63 0.57
CA ALA A 132 13.54 8.48 -0.62
C ALA A 132 12.96 7.79 -1.88
N ASP A 133 13.31 6.52 -2.11
CA ASP A 133 12.82 5.74 -3.25
C ASP A 133 11.31 5.52 -3.15
N PHE A 134 10.82 5.23 -1.94
CA PHE A 134 9.40 5.06 -1.67
C PHE A 134 8.64 6.37 -1.89
N LYS A 135 9.16 7.49 -1.38
CA LYS A 135 8.56 8.82 -1.60
C LYS A 135 8.44 9.13 -3.09
N ALA A 136 9.49 8.92 -3.87
CA ALA A 136 9.49 9.13 -5.31
C ALA A 136 8.48 8.21 -6.04
N ALA A 137 8.48 6.91 -5.69
CA ALA A 137 7.58 5.94 -6.29
C ALA A 137 6.09 6.26 -6.01
N HIS A 138 5.75 6.65 -4.78
CA HIS A 138 4.37 7.01 -4.43
C HIS A 138 3.95 8.32 -5.10
N PHE A 139 4.87 9.28 -5.20
CA PHE A 139 4.61 10.54 -5.88
C PHE A 139 4.32 10.35 -7.38
N ASP A 140 4.99 9.42 -8.04
CA ASP A 140 4.73 9.06 -9.44
C ASP A 140 3.41 8.27 -9.56
N ALA A 141 3.26 7.22 -8.75
CA ALA A 141 2.13 6.29 -8.79
C ALA A 141 0.77 6.98 -8.64
N ARG A 142 0.67 7.98 -7.75
CA ARG A 142 -0.60 8.70 -7.52
C ARG A 142 -1.21 9.27 -8.82
N ARG A 143 -0.39 9.62 -9.84
CA ARG A 143 -0.88 10.14 -11.12
C ARG A 143 -0.88 9.09 -12.23
N SER A 144 0.10 8.21 -12.25
CA SER A 144 0.19 7.18 -13.29
C SER A 144 -0.87 6.08 -13.12
N ILE A 145 -1.25 5.77 -11.87
CA ILE A 145 -2.36 4.88 -11.50
C ILE A 145 -3.65 5.69 -11.21
N TYR A 146 -3.51 6.97 -10.91
CA TYR A 146 -4.62 7.85 -10.54
C TYR A 146 -5.37 7.36 -9.31
N SER A 147 -4.66 7.02 -8.23
CA SER A 147 -5.22 6.53 -6.97
C SER A 147 -4.65 7.29 -5.79
N TYR A 148 -5.29 7.16 -4.64
CA TYR A 148 -4.68 7.56 -3.38
C TYR A 148 -3.58 6.56 -3.01
N CYS A 149 -2.41 7.06 -2.61
CA CYS A 149 -1.29 6.21 -2.21
C CYS A 149 -0.91 6.52 -0.75
N PHE A 150 -1.11 5.53 0.11
CA PHE A 150 -0.88 5.62 1.55
C PHE A 150 0.37 4.81 1.88
N PHE A 151 1.42 5.47 2.37
CA PHE A 151 2.67 4.85 2.79
C PHE A 151 2.75 4.89 4.31
N ALA A 152 2.75 3.74 4.96
CA ALA A 152 2.86 3.60 6.41
C ALA A 152 4.16 2.88 6.74
N ASN A 153 5.17 3.63 7.14
CA ASN A 153 6.49 3.12 7.51
C ASN A 153 6.69 3.12 9.03
N ILE A 154 7.55 2.22 9.51
CA ILE A 154 7.86 2.12 10.94
C ILE A 154 8.48 3.44 11.44
N ALA A 155 8.10 3.86 12.66
CA ALA A 155 8.50 5.15 13.22
C ALA A 155 10.02 5.34 13.29
N GLU A 156 10.79 4.26 13.50
CA GLU A 156 12.26 4.28 13.51
C GLU A 156 12.83 4.97 12.26
N PHE A 157 12.24 4.72 11.09
CA PHE A 157 12.68 5.32 9.82
C PHE A 157 11.76 6.44 9.33
N GLY A 158 10.51 6.48 9.80
CA GLY A 158 9.54 7.54 9.51
C GLY A 158 9.23 7.72 8.02
N ASP A 159 8.96 8.96 7.63
CA ASP A 159 8.54 9.36 6.29
C ASP A 159 7.23 8.71 5.80
N SER A 160 6.43 8.18 6.74
CA SER A 160 5.04 7.81 6.45
C SER A 160 4.33 8.99 5.80
N LEU A 161 3.61 8.76 4.71
CA LEU A 161 3.00 9.83 3.92
C LEU A 161 1.73 9.41 3.20
N ILE A 162 0.95 10.41 2.80
CA ILE A 162 -0.22 10.23 1.93
C ILE A 162 -0.06 11.11 0.70
N TYR A 163 -0.16 10.50 -0.48
CA TYR A 163 -0.26 11.22 -1.75
C TYR A 163 -1.66 11.08 -2.36
N SER A 164 -2.23 12.23 -2.75
CA SER A 164 -3.47 12.31 -3.51
C SER A 164 -3.20 12.56 -5.01
N PRO A 165 -4.07 12.07 -5.91
CA PRO A 165 -3.99 12.37 -7.34
C PRO A 165 -4.38 13.83 -7.65
N GLU A 166 -5.15 14.45 -6.76
CA GLU A 166 -5.70 15.81 -6.87
C GLU A 166 -4.61 16.87 -7.07
N LYS A 167 -4.99 17.99 -7.70
CA LYS A 167 -4.05 19.09 -7.99
C LYS A 167 -3.62 19.83 -6.73
N ASP A 168 -4.50 19.94 -5.74
CA ASP A 168 -4.22 20.60 -4.48
C ASP A 168 -3.38 19.68 -3.61
N ARG A 169 -2.09 20.01 -3.57
CA ARG A 169 -1.05 19.22 -2.91
C ARG A 169 -1.04 19.57 -1.43
N VAL A 170 -1.53 18.67 -0.59
CA VAL A 170 -1.24 18.70 0.83
C VAL A 170 -0.40 17.48 1.13
N GLU A 171 0.92 17.69 1.20
CA GLU A 171 1.83 16.67 1.72
C GLU A 171 1.55 16.52 3.21
N ARG A 172 1.27 15.28 3.63
CA ARG A 172 1.13 14.92 5.03
C ARG A 172 2.20 13.87 5.31
N THR A 173 3.12 14.17 6.20
CA THR A 173 4.27 13.32 6.51
C THR A 173 4.45 13.21 8.03
N LEU A 174 4.91 12.06 8.50
CA LEU A 174 5.44 11.89 9.87
C LEU A 174 6.95 11.73 9.79
N PRO A 175 7.74 12.50 10.56
CA PRO A 175 9.19 12.40 10.54
C PRO A 175 9.67 11.11 11.21
N ALA A 176 10.95 10.79 11.02
CA ALA A 176 11.61 9.66 11.69
C ALA A 176 11.73 9.90 13.20
N GLY A 177 11.65 8.82 13.97
CA GLY A 177 11.74 8.80 15.43
C GLY A 177 10.46 9.22 16.16
N GLU A 178 9.38 9.53 15.44
CA GLU A 178 8.11 9.98 16.02
C GLU A 178 6.98 8.99 15.74
N GLU A 179 6.27 8.60 16.80
CA GLU A 179 4.98 7.93 16.68
C GLU A 179 3.90 8.97 16.37
N GLY A 180 3.04 8.69 15.39
CA GLY A 180 1.97 9.61 15.02
C GLY A 180 0.92 8.98 14.11
N LEU A 181 -0.15 9.74 13.88
CA LEU A 181 -1.26 9.36 13.03
C LEU A 181 -1.48 10.42 11.95
N ILE A 182 -1.47 9.98 10.69
CA ILE A 182 -1.90 10.82 9.56
C ILE A 182 -3.37 10.48 9.25
N VAL A 183 -4.21 11.51 9.24
CA VAL A 183 -5.63 11.38 8.84
C VAL A 183 -5.83 12.03 7.48
N LYS A 184 -6.63 11.43 6.60
CA LYS A 184 -7.04 12.01 5.32
C LYS A 184 -8.47 11.59 4.97
N ASP A 185 -9.34 12.57 4.75
CA ASP A 185 -10.64 12.34 4.14
C ASP A 185 -10.48 12.05 2.65
N VAL A 186 -11.03 10.91 2.23
CA VAL A 186 -10.95 10.39 0.86
C VAL A 186 -12.29 10.63 0.16
N ASN A 187 -12.28 11.49 -0.87
CA ASN A 187 -13.46 11.74 -1.70
C ASN A 187 -13.46 10.83 -2.94
N LEU A 188 -14.06 9.65 -2.83
CA LEU A 188 -14.10 8.66 -3.91
C LEU A 188 -14.85 9.16 -5.16
N PHE A 189 -15.91 9.96 -4.97
CA PHE A 189 -16.67 10.49 -6.10
C PHE A 189 -15.82 11.46 -6.92
N GLN A 190 -15.15 12.40 -6.24
CA GLN A 190 -14.24 13.34 -6.89
C GLN A 190 -13.06 12.62 -7.55
N LEU A 191 -12.44 11.67 -6.86
CA LEU A 191 -11.37 10.83 -7.40
C LEU A 191 -11.76 10.22 -8.74
N ARG A 192 -12.88 9.50 -8.77
CA ARG A 192 -13.34 8.77 -9.96
C ARG A 192 -13.77 9.72 -11.08
N SER A 193 -14.39 10.86 -10.73
CA SER A 193 -14.77 11.90 -11.69
C SER A 193 -13.54 12.53 -12.36
N GLU A 194 -12.53 12.91 -11.57
CA GLU A 194 -11.29 13.51 -12.09
C GLU A 194 -10.43 12.49 -12.84
N ARG A 195 -10.41 11.21 -12.42
CA ARG A 195 -9.78 10.11 -13.17
C ARG A 195 -10.34 10.01 -14.58
N LYS A 196 -11.67 9.97 -14.71
CA LYS A 196 -12.35 9.89 -16.01
C LYS A 196 -12.01 11.09 -16.90
N LYS A 197 -11.94 12.30 -16.34
CA LYS A 197 -11.50 13.49 -17.09
C LYS A 197 -10.05 13.36 -17.56
N TRP A 198 -9.17 12.88 -16.69
CA TRP A 198 -7.75 12.68 -16.98
C TRP A 198 -7.54 11.63 -18.08
N GLU A 199 -8.27 10.52 -18.06
CA GLU A 199 -8.23 9.48 -19.10
C GLU A 199 -8.63 10.03 -20.47
N ILE A 200 -9.76 10.77 -20.54
CA ILE A 200 -10.23 11.41 -21.78
C ILE A 200 -9.21 12.41 -22.33
N GLN A 201 -8.52 13.16 -21.46
CA GLN A 201 -7.49 14.12 -21.88
C GLN A 201 -6.25 13.41 -22.44
N ASN A 202 -5.77 12.35 -21.79
CA ASN A 202 -4.56 11.63 -22.22
C ASN A 202 -4.77 10.70 -23.41
N GLN A 203 -6.02 10.26 -23.67
CA GLN A 203 -6.36 9.54 -24.90
C GLN A 203 -6.20 10.43 -26.16
N LYS A 204 -6.32 11.77 -26.02
CA LYS A 204 -6.20 12.71 -27.16
C LYS A 204 -4.76 13.00 -27.59
N SER A 205 -3.75 12.61 -26.80
CA SER A 205 -2.33 12.92 -27.05
C SER A 205 -1.54 11.89 -27.88
N PHE A 206 -2.15 10.77 -28.27
CA PHE A 206 -1.53 9.79 -29.18
C PHE A 206 -1.89 10.08 -30.65
N ILE A 207 -1.56 11.28 -31.15
CA ILE A 207 -1.40 11.46 -32.60
C ILE A 207 0.08 11.17 -32.89
N GLN A 208 0.34 9.95 -33.37
CA GLN A 208 1.65 9.59 -33.91
C GLN A 208 1.98 10.59 -35.02
N SER A 209 2.94 11.49 -34.78
CA SER A 209 3.55 12.26 -35.85
C SER A 209 4.36 11.29 -36.69
N THR A 210 3.74 10.71 -37.72
CA THR A 210 4.48 10.14 -38.85
C THR A 210 5.13 11.30 -39.57
N ARG A 211 6.36 11.64 -39.18
CA ARG A 211 7.26 12.41 -40.04
C ARG A 211 7.63 11.50 -41.21
N ASN A 212 7.06 11.80 -42.38
CA ASN A 212 7.57 11.34 -43.67
C ASN A 212 8.91 12.01 -43.97
#